data_AF-A0AAW2SQC2-F1
#
_entry.id   AF-A0AAW2SQC2-F1
#
_cell.length_a   1.000
_cell.length_b   1.000
_cell.length_c   1.000
_cell.angle_alpha   90.00
_cell.angle_beta   90.00
_cell.angle_gamma   90.00
#
_symmetry.space_group_name_H-M   'P 1'
#
loop_
_entity.id
_entity.type
_entity.pdbx_description
1 polymer ?
#
loop_
_entity_poly.entity_id
_entity_poly.type
_entity_poly.pdbx_seq_one_letter_code
_entity_poly.pdbx_strand_id
1 'polypeptide(L)'
;MDHQTQPSSSSSSSPPSLQDLLKLLRGKTDSQRLAGLLLVTQYCDKNDQHTLLTVYHAIGSTFLHRLLLTGMPTHTAAAPLNPNREAYLRLSLTLLATFATLPHIAATHDMLAKLPLVLEVTSSEFGSSLSDECFEFLFLVCTAHDDGVTTFYESGGMNVLGSQMPTLPDAPAEKLQALLLAECVISIVGEEWLIGPTTLHNTHSSFPADRPFYSISFLLPMMCQITMKDDGCKLFASAGGFRAVVGCLVSLIDSSRSRIEHNSTIFLACDTILNFLLKREQVWFSLDNISTVKLLQALAHWTEDTQDQFVIMMASSICSVILDSTSEESLLCHPEFNTKDLIALAKLVKRSLETCCQVIPRGASYLSEIFFASVL
;
A
#
# COMPACT_ATOMS: atom_id res chain seq x y z
N MET A 1 -3.43 -30.68 -77.58
CA MET A 1 -2.50 -31.51 -76.81
C MET A 1 -1.35 -30.63 -76.36
N ASP A 2 -1.61 -29.96 -75.23
CA ASP A 2 -0.72 -29.69 -74.11
C ASP A 2 0.67 -29.10 -74.36
N HIS A 3 0.74 -27.77 -74.29
CA HIS A 3 1.89 -27.07 -73.71
C HIS A 3 1.44 -26.38 -72.41
N GLN A 4 2.01 -26.86 -71.31
CA GLN A 4 1.92 -26.29 -69.97
C GLN A 4 2.52 -24.88 -69.93
N THR A 5 1.75 -23.92 -69.41
CA THR A 5 2.22 -22.61 -68.99
C THR A 5 2.32 -22.61 -67.46
N GLN A 6 3.53 -22.50 -66.92
CA GLN A 6 3.78 -22.25 -65.50
C GLN A 6 3.25 -20.86 -65.10
N PRO A 7 2.61 -20.71 -63.93
CA PRO A 7 2.51 -19.42 -63.27
C PRO A 7 3.75 -19.18 -62.39
N SER A 8 4.37 -18.03 -62.63
CA SER A 8 5.54 -17.47 -61.95
C SER A 8 5.29 -17.18 -60.46
N SER A 9 6.13 -17.82 -59.64
CA SER A 9 6.70 -17.40 -58.35
C SER A 9 5.88 -16.44 -57.47
N SER A 10 5.27 -17.01 -56.43
CA SER A 10 4.96 -16.36 -55.16
C SER A 10 6.25 -15.92 -54.46
N SER A 11 6.34 -14.63 -54.11
CA SER A 11 7.37 -14.10 -53.22
C SER A 11 7.15 -14.62 -51.80
N SER A 12 7.90 -15.64 -51.42
CA SER A 12 8.03 -16.13 -50.05
C SER A 12 8.92 -15.18 -49.26
N SER A 13 8.33 -14.23 -48.53
CA SER A 13 9.08 -13.46 -47.53
C SER A 13 9.38 -14.37 -46.34
N SER A 14 10.62 -14.82 -46.23
CA SER A 14 11.15 -15.51 -45.05
C SER A 14 10.92 -14.63 -43.80
N PRO A 15 10.62 -15.20 -42.63
CA PRO A 15 10.54 -14.41 -41.40
C PRO A 15 11.89 -13.69 -41.17
N PRO A 16 11.87 -12.42 -40.70
CA PRO A 16 13.09 -11.66 -40.50
C PRO A 16 14.02 -12.38 -39.51
N SER A 17 15.30 -12.50 -39.89
CA SER A 17 16.29 -13.12 -39.01
C SER A 17 16.52 -12.27 -37.76
N LEU A 18 16.86 -12.87 -36.61
CA LEU A 18 17.19 -12.16 -35.37
C LEU A 18 18.26 -11.07 -35.60
N GLN A 19 19.18 -11.30 -36.55
CA GLN A 19 20.23 -10.36 -36.90
C GLN A 19 19.73 -9.11 -37.62
N ASP A 20 18.65 -9.21 -38.40
CA ASP A 20 18.00 -8.07 -39.05
C ASP A 20 17.14 -7.28 -38.06
N LEU A 21 16.53 -7.96 -37.08
CA LEU A 21 15.85 -7.32 -35.95
C LEU A 21 16.85 -6.51 -35.10
N LEU A 22 18.02 -7.07 -34.80
CA LEU A 22 19.06 -6.36 -34.04
C LEU A 22 19.57 -5.11 -34.76
N LYS A 23 19.62 -5.10 -36.10
CA LYS A 23 19.95 -3.88 -36.87
C LYS A 23 18.89 -2.79 -36.70
N LEU A 24 17.61 -3.17 -36.69
CA LEU A 24 16.50 -2.24 -36.45
C LEU A 24 16.50 -1.70 -35.01
N LEU A 25 16.74 -2.57 -34.02
CA LEU A 25 16.85 -2.18 -32.61
C LEU A 25 18.02 -1.22 -32.35
N ARG A 26 19.11 -1.35 -33.11
CA ARG A 26 20.27 -0.43 -33.07
C ARG A 26 20.11 0.78 -33.99
N GLY A 27 18.89 1.04 -34.48
CA GLY A 27 18.56 2.13 -35.38
C GLY A 27 18.97 3.51 -34.82
N LYS A 28 19.16 4.47 -35.74
CA LYS A 28 19.56 5.84 -35.39
C LYS A 28 18.38 6.68 -34.88
N THR A 29 17.16 6.29 -35.24
CA THR A 29 15.93 7.00 -34.85
C THR A 29 15.07 6.13 -33.93
N ASP A 30 14.33 6.77 -33.03
CA ASP A 30 13.44 6.05 -32.11
C ASP A 30 12.33 5.29 -32.85
N SER A 31 11.91 5.75 -34.03
CA SER A 31 10.97 5.04 -34.89
C SER A 31 11.53 3.70 -35.41
N GLN A 32 12.82 3.65 -35.76
CA GLN A 32 13.47 2.39 -36.17
C GLN A 32 13.58 1.42 -35.00
N ARG A 33 13.97 1.93 -33.83
CA ARG A 33 14.09 1.12 -32.61
C ARG A 33 12.74 0.56 -32.18
N LEU A 34 11.69 1.39 -32.23
CA LEU A 34 10.32 0.99 -31.93
C LEU A 34 9.79 -0.06 -32.92
N ALA A 35 10.07 0.08 -34.22
CA ALA A 35 9.71 -0.92 -35.22
C ALA A 35 10.42 -2.25 -34.97
N GLY A 36 11.73 -2.22 -34.66
CA GLY A 36 12.48 -3.41 -34.27
C GLY A 36 11.91 -4.08 -33.02
N LEU A 37 11.47 -3.29 -32.05
CA LEU A 37 10.92 -3.73 -30.77
C LEU A 37 9.57 -4.44 -30.92
N LEU A 38 8.66 -3.87 -31.71
CA LEU A 38 7.37 -4.49 -32.02
C LEU A 38 7.52 -5.83 -32.75
N LEU A 39 8.54 -5.94 -33.61
CA LEU A 39 8.86 -7.21 -34.25
C LEU A 39 9.43 -8.21 -33.24
N VAL A 40 10.35 -7.78 -32.38
CA VAL A 40 10.97 -8.63 -31.35
C VAL A 40 9.93 -9.24 -30.40
N THR A 41 8.88 -8.49 -30.03
CA THR A 41 7.77 -9.03 -29.23
C THR A 41 6.97 -10.15 -29.91
N GLN A 42 7.08 -10.30 -31.24
CA GLN A 42 6.42 -11.39 -31.99
C GLN A 42 7.27 -12.66 -32.11
N TYR A 43 8.58 -12.57 -31.88
CA TYR A 43 9.54 -13.66 -32.16
C TYR A 43 10.32 -14.16 -30.94
N CYS A 44 10.31 -13.42 -29.83
CA CYS A 44 11.06 -13.80 -28.63
C CYS A 44 10.18 -14.53 -27.62
N ASP A 45 10.65 -15.70 -27.18
CA ASP A 45 10.15 -16.33 -25.96
C ASP A 45 10.56 -15.46 -24.77
N LYS A 46 9.59 -15.12 -23.91
CA LYS A 46 9.84 -14.33 -22.69
C LYS A 46 10.79 -15.04 -21.71
N ASN A 47 11.00 -16.35 -21.87
CA ASN A 47 11.88 -17.12 -21.01
C ASN A 47 13.33 -17.23 -21.53
N ASP A 48 13.64 -16.75 -22.74
CA ASP A 48 15.00 -16.76 -23.26
C ASP A 48 15.81 -15.56 -22.75
N GLN A 49 16.47 -15.78 -21.62
CA GLN A 49 17.31 -14.78 -20.96
C GLN A 49 18.41 -14.21 -21.86
N HIS A 50 19.00 -15.03 -22.75
CA HIS A 50 20.08 -14.59 -23.62
C HIS A 50 19.56 -13.65 -24.71
N THR A 51 18.40 -13.95 -25.28
CA THR A 51 17.74 -13.08 -26.26
C THR A 51 17.29 -11.77 -25.61
N LEU A 52 16.68 -11.83 -24.41
CA LEU A 52 16.29 -10.62 -23.66
C LEU A 52 17.48 -9.70 -23.37
N LEU A 53 18.61 -10.26 -22.93
CA LEU A 53 19.84 -9.50 -22.68
C LEU A 53 20.37 -8.85 -23.97
N THR A 54 20.37 -9.60 -25.07
CA THR A 54 20.84 -9.09 -26.37
C THR A 54 19.96 -7.95 -26.88
N VAL A 55 18.63 -8.08 -26.70
CA VAL A 55 17.64 -7.05 -27.06
C VAL A 55 17.81 -5.81 -26.20
N TYR A 56 17.97 -5.96 -24.89
CA TYR A 56 18.19 -4.85 -23.95
C TYR A 56 19.42 -4.02 -24.36
N HIS A 57 20.56 -4.68 -24.59
CA HIS A 57 21.78 -4.02 -25.03
C HIS A 57 21.66 -3.38 -26.41
N ALA A 58 20.87 -3.95 -27.31
CA ALA A 58 20.67 -3.39 -28.65
C ALA A 58 19.85 -2.10 -28.64
N ILE A 59 18.84 -2.00 -27.77
CA ILE A 59 17.94 -0.84 -27.66
C ILE A 59 18.59 0.30 -26.86
N GLY A 60 19.21 -0.07 -25.73
CA GLY A 60 19.82 0.85 -24.78
C GLY A 60 18.84 1.51 -23.81
N SER A 61 19.32 1.75 -22.58
CA SER A 61 18.53 2.33 -21.47
C SER A 61 17.99 3.73 -21.77
N THR A 62 18.71 4.53 -22.55
CA THR A 62 18.26 5.89 -22.92
C THR A 62 16.99 5.87 -23.76
N PHE A 63 16.84 4.87 -24.64
CA PHE A 63 15.60 4.73 -25.41
C PHE A 63 14.43 4.37 -24.49
N LEU A 64 14.61 3.43 -23.57
CA LEU A 64 13.58 3.04 -22.60
C LEU A 64 13.15 4.23 -21.74
N HIS A 65 14.10 5.05 -21.30
CA HIS A 65 13.81 6.28 -20.57
C HIS A 65 12.96 7.27 -21.38
N ARG A 66 13.35 7.55 -22.65
CA ARG A 66 12.58 8.45 -23.52
C ARG A 66 11.18 7.89 -23.83
N LEU A 67 11.07 6.57 -24.01
CA LEU A 67 9.80 5.90 -24.26
C LEU A 67 8.84 6.08 -23.09
N LEU A 68 9.31 5.88 -21.85
CA LEU A 68 8.54 6.11 -20.63
C LEU A 68 8.09 7.58 -20.54
N LEU A 69 9.02 8.53 -20.70
CA LEU A 69 8.70 9.96 -20.64
C LEU A 69 7.72 10.42 -21.74
N THR A 70 7.70 9.75 -22.89
CA THR A 70 6.75 10.06 -23.99
C THR A 70 5.30 9.76 -23.58
N GLY A 71 5.11 8.75 -22.73
CA GLY A 71 3.80 8.37 -22.21
C GLY A 71 3.35 9.20 -21.00
N MET A 72 4.28 9.79 -20.26
CA MET A 72 3.99 10.49 -19.02
C MET A 72 3.27 11.84 -19.22
N PRO A 73 2.42 12.25 -18.26
CA PRO A 73 1.79 13.56 -18.28
C PRO A 73 2.86 14.66 -18.21
N THR A 74 2.85 15.56 -19.19
CA THR A 74 3.76 16.70 -19.19
C THR A 74 3.20 17.77 -18.25
N HIS A 75 3.96 18.18 -17.23
CA HIS A 75 3.57 19.21 -16.25
C HIS A 75 3.38 20.62 -16.86
N THR A 76 3.64 20.79 -18.15
CA THR A 76 3.42 22.04 -18.89
C THR A 76 2.02 22.05 -19.51
N ALA A 77 1.16 22.94 -19.02
CA ALA A 77 -0.24 23.13 -19.43
C ALA A 77 -0.48 23.47 -20.93
N ALA A 78 0.55 23.49 -21.77
CA ALA A 78 0.49 23.95 -23.15
C ALA A 78 0.78 22.86 -24.21
N ALA A 79 1.09 21.62 -23.81
CA ALA A 79 1.36 20.54 -24.77
C ALA A 79 0.05 19.80 -25.14
N PRO A 80 -0.24 19.59 -26.44
CA PRO A 80 -1.40 18.81 -26.86
C PRO A 80 -1.35 17.41 -26.24
N LEU A 81 -2.48 16.93 -25.70
CA LEU A 81 -2.59 15.56 -25.21
C LEU A 81 -2.25 14.61 -26.35
N ASN A 82 -1.19 13.82 -26.18
CA ASN A 82 -0.87 12.75 -27.11
C ASN A 82 -1.92 11.65 -26.89
N PRO A 83 -2.76 11.33 -27.90
CA PRO A 83 -3.85 10.37 -27.74
C PRO A 83 -3.34 8.94 -27.49
N ASN A 84 -2.06 8.67 -27.74
CA ASN A 84 -1.44 7.36 -27.60
C ASN A 84 -0.59 7.24 -26.32
N ARG A 85 -0.73 8.16 -25.34
CA ARG A 85 0.05 8.16 -24.09
C ARG A 85 0.00 6.81 -23.36
N GLU A 86 -1.19 6.27 -23.16
CA GLU A 86 -1.36 4.97 -22.50
C GLU A 86 -0.64 3.84 -23.25
N ALA A 87 -0.68 3.83 -24.59
CA ALA A 87 0.01 2.82 -25.39
C ALA A 87 1.54 2.90 -25.24
N TYR A 88 2.09 4.11 -25.16
CA TYR A 88 3.51 4.32 -24.88
C TYR A 88 3.89 3.90 -23.45
N LEU A 89 3.07 4.27 -22.45
CA LEU A 89 3.27 3.85 -21.05
C LEU A 89 3.24 2.34 -20.91
N ARG A 90 2.17 1.69 -21.40
CA ARG A 90 2.02 0.23 -21.35
C ARG A 90 3.23 -0.46 -21.99
N LEU A 91 3.58 -0.09 -23.22
CA LEU A 91 4.75 -0.66 -23.88
C LEU A 91 6.04 -0.45 -23.07
N SER A 92 6.27 0.75 -22.53
CA SER A 92 7.46 1.05 -21.75
C SER A 92 7.53 0.23 -20.45
N LEU A 93 6.43 0.12 -19.71
CA LEU A 93 6.36 -0.60 -18.44
C LEU A 93 6.46 -2.11 -18.66
N THR A 94 5.76 -2.66 -19.65
CA THR A 94 5.89 -4.08 -20.01
C THR A 94 7.35 -4.43 -20.33
N LEU A 95 8.07 -3.57 -21.06
CA LEU A 95 9.48 -3.81 -21.37
C LEU A 95 10.38 -3.68 -20.14
N LEU A 96 10.16 -2.66 -19.31
CA LEU A 96 10.90 -2.46 -18.08
C LEU A 96 10.72 -3.66 -17.14
N ALA A 97 9.47 -4.10 -16.90
CA ALA A 97 9.16 -5.28 -16.11
C ALA A 97 9.81 -6.54 -16.71
N THR A 98 9.65 -6.76 -18.03
CA THR A 98 10.26 -7.90 -18.73
C THR A 98 11.78 -7.93 -18.58
N PHE A 99 12.47 -6.80 -18.75
CA PHE A 99 13.92 -6.74 -18.58
C PHE A 99 14.35 -6.85 -17.12
N ALA A 100 13.55 -6.35 -16.18
CA ALA A 100 13.82 -6.48 -14.76
C ALA A 100 13.71 -7.93 -14.26
N THR A 101 13.09 -8.85 -15.02
CA THR A 101 13.14 -10.29 -14.69
C THR A 101 14.56 -10.86 -14.73
N LEU A 102 15.51 -10.17 -15.37
CA LEU A 102 16.93 -10.49 -15.35
C LEU A 102 17.62 -9.76 -14.19
N PRO A 103 18.08 -10.46 -13.13
CA PRO A 103 18.59 -9.81 -11.91
C PRO A 103 19.76 -8.86 -12.16
N HIS A 104 20.64 -9.20 -13.09
CA HIS A 104 21.79 -8.37 -13.46
C HIS A 104 21.41 -7.08 -14.19
N ILE A 105 20.25 -7.05 -14.87
CA ILE A 105 19.70 -5.82 -15.47
C ILE A 105 18.94 -5.03 -14.41
N ALA A 106 18.12 -5.69 -13.59
CA ALA A 106 17.38 -5.05 -12.51
C ALA A 106 18.29 -4.34 -11.50
N ALA A 107 19.46 -4.92 -11.21
CA ALA A 107 20.49 -4.36 -10.35
C ALA A 107 21.28 -3.17 -10.96
N THR A 108 20.92 -2.68 -12.16
CA THR A 108 21.62 -1.54 -12.77
C THR A 108 21.09 -0.20 -12.27
N HIS A 109 21.99 0.79 -12.14
CA HIS A 109 21.60 2.18 -11.84
C HIS A 109 20.61 2.76 -12.87
N ASP A 110 20.67 2.28 -14.12
CA ASP A 110 19.73 2.71 -15.16
C ASP A 110 18.30 2.30 -14.84
N MET A 111 18.08 1.11 -14.27
CA MET A 111 16.77 0.65 -13.81
C MET A 111 16.35 1.36 -12.52
N LEU A 112 17.27 1.52 -11.57
CA LEU A 112 17.03 2.27 -10.33
C LEU A 112 16.51 3.69 -10.63
N ALA A 113 17.12 4.38 -11.60
CA ALA A 113 16.72 5.73 -11.99
C ALA A 113 15.32 5.83 -12.63
N LYS A 114 14.63 4.71 -12.91
CA LYS A 114 13.24 4.71 -13.40
C LYS A 114 12.23 4.52 -12.28
N LEU A 115 12.67 4.11 -11.10
CA LEU A 115 11.81 3.82 -9.95
C LEU A 115 10.90 5.02 -9.58
N PRO A 116 11.41 6.27 -9.45
CA PRO A 116 10.54 7.42 -9.15
C PRO A 116 9.51 7.70 -10.24
N LEU A 117 9.88 7.47 -11.51
CA LEU A 117 8.99 7.71 -12.65
C LEU A 117 7.87 6.67 -12.71
N VAL A 118 8.17 5.41 -12.41
CA VAL A 118 7.15 4.35 -12.34
C VAL A 118 6.18 4.63 -11.20
N LEU A 119 6.67 5.08 -10.03
CA LEU A 119 5.81 5.51 -8.91
C LEU A 119 4.87 6.67 -9.29
N GLU A 120 5.35 7.63 -10.08
CA GLU A 120 4.52 8.72 -10.60
C GLU A 120 3.42 8.19 -11.55
N VAL A 121 3.75 7.22 -12.41
CA VAL A 121 2.75 6.57 -13.29
C VAL A 121 1.71 5.80 -12.47
N THR A 122 2.14 5.06 -11.45
CA THR A 122 1.26 4.32 -10.53
C THR A 122 0.31 5.26 -9.77
N SER A 123 0.71 6.51 -9.55
CA SER A 123 -0.11 7.53 -8.90
C SER A 123 -1.01 8.32 -9.87
N SER A 124 -0.92 8.05 -11.17
CA SER A 124 -1.64 8.77 -12.23
C SER A 124 -2.98 8.12 -12.59
N GLU A 125 -3.73 8.75 -13.49
CA GLU A 125 -4.99 8.23 -14.05
C GLU A 125 -4.86 6.84 -14.72
N PHE A 126 -3.63 6.42 -15.07
CA PHE A 126 -3.34 5.12 -15.67
C PHE A 126 -2.86 4.07 -14.67
N GLY A 127 -2.71 4.43 -13.39
CA GLY A 127 -2.14 3.56 -12.36
C GLY A 127 -2.93 2.26 -12.14
N SER A 128 -4.24 2.31 -12.31
CA SER A 128 -5.12 1.14 -12.14
C SER A 128 -5.13 0.18 -13.34
N SER A 129 -4.79 0.65 -14.55
CA SER A 129 -4.79 -0.20 -15.75
C SER A 129 -3.43 -0.80 -16.09
N LEU A 130 -2.38 -0.35 -15.38
CA LEU A 130 -0.98 -0.73 -15.55
C LEU A 130 -0.36 -1.16 -14.20
N SER A 131 -1.19 -1.54 -13.23
CA SER A 131 -0.75 -1.92 -11.89
C SER A 131 0.27 -3.05 -11.95
N ASP A 132 -0.02 -4.08 -12.71
CA ASP A 132 0.70 -5.35 -12.71
C ASP A 132 2.14 -5.11 -13.18
N GLU A 133 2.33 -4.40 -14.29
CA GLU A 133 3.66 -4.06 -14.80
C GLU A 133 4.41 -3.09 -13.88
N CYS A 134 3.70 -2.15 -13.23
CA CYS A 134 4.31 -1.23 -12.27
C CYS A 134 4.84 -1.99 -11.04
N PHE A 135 4.00 -2.79 -10.39
CA PHE A 135 4.36 -3.51 -9.17
C PHE A 135 5.41 -4.59 -9.42
N GLU A 136 5.34 -5.29 -10.56
CA GLU A 136 6.36 -6.24 -10.96
C GLU A 136 7.72 -5.56 -11.14
N PHE A 137 7.77 -4.44 -11.88
CA PHE A 137 9.01 -3.68 -12.05
C PHE A 137 9.57 -3.17 -10.72
N LEU A 138 8.73 -2.53 -9.91
CA LEU A 138 9.12 -1.96 -8.61
C LEU A 138 9.70 -3.06 -7.71
N PHE A 139 9.03 -4.20 -7.61
CA PHE A 139 9.49 -5.34 -6.82
C PHE A 139 10.84 -5.88 -7.29
N LEU A 140 10.98 -6.14 -8.60
CA LEU A 140 12.20 -6.72 -9.17
C LEU A 140 13.42 -5.80 -9.00
N VAL A 141 13.26 -4.50 -9.22
CA VAL A 141 14.37 -3.55 -9.04
C VAL A 141 14.70 -3.34 -7.57
N CYS A 142 13.69 -3.23 -6.69
CA CYS A 142 13.92 -3.06 -5.25
C CYS A 142 14.68 -4.23 -4.64
N THR A 143 14.39 -5.46 -5.08
CA THR A 143 15.01 -6.68 -4.53
C THR A 143 16.36 -7.02 -5.17
N ALA A 144 16.63 -6.54 -6.38
CA ALA A 144 17.88 -6.82 -7.09
C ALA A 144 18.99 -5.77 -6.87
N HIS A 145 18.63 -4.50 -6.65
CA HIS A 145 19.59 -3.41 -6.48
C HIS A 145 19.80 -3.09 -5.00
N ASP A 146 21.06 -2.91 -4.57
CA ASP A 146 21.41 -2.62 -3.16
C ASP A 146 20.67 -1.39 -2.60
N ASP A 147 20.66 -0.27 -3.34
CA ASP A 147 19.91 0.95 -2.98
C ASP A 147 18.41 0.93 -3.37
N GLY A 148 17.89 -0.19 -3.87
CA GLY A 148 16.56 -0.28 -4.47
C GLY A 148 15.44 0.10 -3.51
N VAL A 149 15.41 -0.54 -2.34
CA VAL A 149 14.40 -0.30 -1.30
C VAL A 149 14.51 1.11 -0.70
N THR A 150 15.73 1.58 -0.47
CA THR A 150 15.98 2.95 0.02
C THR A 150 15.47 3.99 -0.97
N THR A 151 15.79 3.83 -2.26
CA THR A 151 15.32 4.74 -3.32
C THR A 151 13.79 4.69 -3.45
N PHE A 152 13.18 3.51 -3.37
CA PHE A 152 11.73 3.35 -3.37
C PHE A 152 11.07 4.11 -2.22
N TYR A 153 11.61 3.95 -1.03
CA TYR A 153 11.15 4.62 0.16
C TYR A 153 11.27 6.15 0.03
N GLU A 154 12.45 6.66 -0.33
CA GLU A 154 12.73 8.09 -0.49
C GLU A 154 11.90 8.74 -1.59
N SER A 155 11.53 7.97 -2.61
CA SER A 155 10.65 8.43 -3.70
C SER A 155 9.16 8.45 -3.32
N GLY A 156 8.82 8.17 -2.06
CA GLY A 156 7.44 8.16 -1.57
C GLY A 156 6.67 6.88 -1.93
N GLY A 157 7.35 5.78 -2.24
CA GLY A 157 6.75 4.53 -2.66
C GLY A 157 5.68 4.00 -1.70
N MET A 158 5.85 4.21 -0.39
CA MET A 158 4.88 3.80 0.61
C MET A 158 3.54 4.55 0.52
N ASN A 159 3.55 5.84 0.15
CA ASN A 159 2.32 6.59 -0.06
C ASN A 159 1.57 6.05 -1.27
N VAL A 160 2.30 5.68 -2.32
CA VAL A 160 1.76 5.05 -3.52
C VAL A 160 1.15 3.69 -3.17
N LEU A 161 1.88 2.81 -2.46
CA LEU A 161 1.35 1.52 -1.98
C LEU A 161 0.05 1.72 -1.23
N GLY A 162 0.05 2.61 -0.22
CA GLY A 162 -1.13 2.89 0.57
C GLY A 162 -2.30 3.36 -0.27
N SER A 163 -2.08 4.32 -1.18
CA SER A 163 -3.15 4.87 -2.02
C SER A 163 -3.74 3.89 -3.03
N GLN A 164 -2.94 2.98 -3.58
CA GLN A 164 -3.37 2.07 -4.64
C GLN A 164 -3.90 0.74 -4.14
N MET A 165 -3.52 0.30 -2.93
CA MET A 165 -3.93 -1.00 -2.41
C MET A 165 -5.46 -1.21 -2.32
N PRO A 166 -6.29 -0.20 -1.95
CA PRO A 166 -7.75 -0.35 -1.98
C PRO A 166 -8.33 -0.47 -3.38
N THR A 167 -7.63 0.05 -4.39
CA THR A 167 -8.05 0.04 -5.79
C THR A 167 -7.47 -1.12 -6.58
N LEU A 168 -6.48 -1.83 -6.03
CA LEU A 168 -5.94 -3.02 -6.64
C LEU A 168 -7.02 -4.11 -6.71
N PRO A 169 -7.20 -4.76 -7.87
CA PRO A 169 -8.07 -5.93 -7.95
C PRO A 169 -7.64 -6.97 -6.91
N ASP A 170 -8.55 -7.86 -6.49
CA ASP A 170 -8.24 -9.01 -5.61
C ASP A 170 -7.27 -10.03 -6.25
N ALA A 171 -6.59 -9.65 -7.32
CA ALA A 171 -5.59 -10.45 -7.96
C ALA A 171 -4.40 -10.68 -6.99
N PRO A 172 -3.93 -11.93 -6.91
CA PRO A 172 -2.99 -12.35 -5.87
C PRO A 172 -1.56 -11.84 -6.12
N ALA A 173 -1.21 -11.45 -7.34
CA ALA A 173 0.17 -11.10 -7.68
C ALA A 173 0.54 -9.68 -7.24
N GLU A 174 -0.30 -8.69 -7.55
CA GLU A 174 -0.04 -7.27 -7.28
C GLU A 174 -0.11 -7.00 -5.78
N LYS A 175 -1.13 -7.55 -5.10
CA LYS A 175 -1.24 -7.46 -3.64
C LYS A 175 -0.07 -8.14 -2.94
N LEU A 176 0.38 -9.29 -3.43
CA LEU A 176 1.55 -9.98 -2.87
C LEU A 176 2.83 -9.18 -3.08
N GLN A 177 3.05 -8.63 -4.27
CA GLN A 177 4.23 -7.80 -4.57
C GLN A 177 4.26 -6.52 -3.74
N ALA A 178 3.11 -5.84 -3.58
CA ALA A 178 2.99 -4.67 -2.72
C ALA A 178 3.24 -5.01 -1.24
N LEU A 179 2.77 -6.16 -0.76
CA LEU A 179 3.07 -6.66 0.59
C LEU A 179 4.55 -6.96 0.77
N LEU A 180 5.18 -7.65 -0.19
CA LEU A 180 6.60 -7.97 -0.15
C LEU A 180 7.47 -6.71 -0.22
N LEU A 181 7.07 -5.70 -1.00
CA LEU A 181 7.74 -4.40 -1.03
C LEU A 181 7.65 -3.71 0.34
N ALA A 182 6.47 -3.69 0.96
CA ALA A 182 6.31 -3.14 2.31
C ALA A 182 7.18 -3.89 3.33
N GLU A 183 7.22 -5.23 3.27
CA GLU A 183 8.09 -6.06 4.10
C GLU A 183 9.58 -5.76 3.89
N CYS A 184 10.03 -5.59 2.63
CA CYS A 184 11.41 -5.22 2.31
C CYS A 184 11.79 -3.87 2.90
N VAL A 185 10.90 -2.87 2.81
CA VAL A 185 11.10 -1.54 3.40
C VAL A 185 11.21 -1.64 4.92
N ILE A 186 10.41 -2.48 5.58
CA ILE A 186 10.50 -2.72 7.04
C ILE A 186 11.83 -3.34 7.43
N SER A 187 12.26 -4.36 6.68
CA SER A 187 13.52 -5.06 6.96
C SER A 187 14.75 -4.14 6.87
N ILE A 188 14.73 -3.17 5.95
CA ILE A 188 15.88 -2.30 5.67
C ILE A 188 15.81 -0.98 6.45
N VAL A 189 14.65 -0.32 6.46
CA VAL A 189 14.46 1.01 7.07
C VAL A 189 14.05 0.90 8.55
N GLY A 190 13.80 -0.32 9.04
CA GLY A 190 13.31 -0.60 10.39
C GLY A 190 11.79 -0.42 10.49
N GLU A 191 11.18 -0.81 11.61
CA GLU A 191 9.73 -0.66 11.79
C GLU A 191 9.32 0.77 12.22
N GLU A 192 10.29 1.62 12.59
CA GLU A 192 10.06 2.99 13.09
C GLU A 192 9.37 3.89 12.05
N TRP A 193 9.67 3.69 10.76
CA TRP A 193 9.02 4.47 9.69
C TRP A 193 7.53 4.14 9.55
N LEU A 194 7.04 2.98 10.00
CA LEU A 194 5.63 2.61 9.90
C LEU A 194 4.75 3.60 10.66
N ILE A 195 5.34 4.29 11.63
CA ILE A 195 4.58 4.97 12.66
C ILE A 195 5.10 6.41 12.92
N GLY A 196 6.41 6.70 12.81
CA GLY A 196 7.01 8.01 13.12
C GLY A 196 7.93 8.57 12.01
N PRO A 197 8.22 9.89 11.99
CA PRO A 197 9.12 10.47 11.00
C PRO A 197 10.53 9.89 11.20
N THR A 198 11.02 9.14 10.22
CA THR A 198 12.42 8.71 10.19
C THR A 198 13.27 9.88 9.74
N THR A 199 14.09 10.40 10.64
CA THR A 199 15.30 11.11 10.23
C THR A 199 16.26 10.05 9.72
N LEU A 200 16.20 9.73 8.42
CA LEU A 200 17.33 9.10 7.76
C LEU A 200 18.53 10.03 7.96
N HIS A 201 19.62 9.51 8.50
CA HIS A 201 20.82 10.27 8.84
C HIS A 201 21.54 10.71 7.55
N ASN A 202 20.95 11.64 6.79
CA ASN A 202 21.58 12.55 5.82
C ASN A 202 20.61 13.38 4.95
N THR A 203 19.30 13.42 5.21
CA THR A 203 18.37 14.21 4.37
C THR A 203 17.48 15.16 5.18
N HIS A 204 17.61 16.46 4.92
CA HIS A 204 16.82 17.56 5.52
C HIS A 204 15.40 17.66 4.93
N SER A 205 14.66 16.55 4.85
CA SER A 205 13.26 16.56 4.45
C SER A 205 12.40 15.93 5.53
N SER A 206 11.85 16.77 6.41
CA SER A 206 10.74 16.37 7.27
C SER A 206 9.52 16.09 6.39
N PHE A 207 9.10 14.83 6.32
CA PHE A 207 7.87 14.42 5.66
C PHE A 207 6.64 15.07 6.32
N PRO A 208 5.54 15.30 5.58
CA PRO A 208 4.31 15.81 6.19
C PRO A 208 3.83 14.84 7.26
N ALA A 209 3.52 15.39 8.44
CA ALA A 209 3.00 14.65 9.59
C ALA A 209 1.63 13.97 9.33
N ASP A 210 1.01 14.26 8.18
CA ASP A 210 -0.23 13.66 7.71
C ASP A 210 0.09 12.44 6.82
N ARG A 211 0.15 11.27 7.45
CA ARG A 211 0.26 9.99 6.74
C ARG A 211 -1.09 9.68 6.08
N PRO A 212 -1.13 9.25 4.81
CA PRO A 212 -2.40 8.99 4.15
C PRO A 212 -3.14 7.84 4.85
N PHE A 213 -4.41 8.07 5.17
CA PHE A 213 -5.37 7.12 5.76
C PHE A 213 -5.23 5.68 5.23
N TYR A 214 -5.07 5.54 3.91
CA TYR A 214 -4.98 4.25 3.25
C TYR A 214 -3.69 3.47 3.58
N SER A 215 -2.59 4.16 3.87
CA SER A 215 -1.33 3.52 4.29
C SER A 215 -1.47 2.91 5.68
N ILE A 216 -2.10 3.63 6.61
CA ILE A 216 -2.34 3.11 7.97
C ILE A 216 -3.33 1.95 7.91
N SER A 217 -4.45 2.11 7.19
CA SER A 217 -5.44 1.05 6.99
C SER A 217 -4.82 -0.23 6.44
N PHE A 218 -3.87 -0.09 5.51
CA PHE A 218 -3.15 -1.22 4.91
C PHE A 218 -2.21 -1.92 5.89
N LEU A 219 -1.49 -1.15 6.72
CA LEU A 219 -0.51 -1.68 7.66
C LEU A 219 -1.14 -2.19 8.97
N LEU A 220 -2.44 -1.96 9.19
CA LEU A 220 -3.17 -2.43 10.37
C LEU A 220 -2.95 -3.91 10.73
N PRO A 221 -2.95 -4.89 9.80
CA PRO A 221 -2.71 -6.29 10.15
C PRO A 221 -1.34 -6.49 10.80
N MET A 222 -0.33 -5.81 10.28
CA MET A 222 1.03 -5.88 10.80
C MET A 222 1.17 -5.13 12.12
N MET A 223 0.60 -3.94 12.22
CA MET A 223 0.58 -3.17 13.46
C MET A 223 -0.13 -3.95 14.58
N CYS A 224 -1.23 -4.63 14.26
CA CYS A 224 -1.93 -5.54 15.19
C CYS A 224 -1.03 -6.68 15.66
N GLN A 225 -0.24 -7.28 14.77
CA GLN A 225 0.72 -8.32 15.13
C GLN A 225 1.88 -7.80 16.00
N ILE A 226 2.41 -6.61 15.68
CA ILE A 226 3.51 -5.99 16.44
C ILE A 226 3.04 -5.66 17.87
N THR A 227 1.82 -5.15 18.05
CA THR A 227 1.26 -4.83 19.38
C THR A 227 0.93 -6.05 20.24
N MET A 228 1.08 -7.28 19.71
CA MET A 228 1.02 -8.49 20.53
C MET A 228 2.23 -8.65 21.46
N LYS A 229 3.38 -8.02 21.14
CA LYS A 229 4.63 -8.13 21.92
C LYS A 229 4.99 -6.81 22.61
N ASP A 230 5.59 -6.89 23.79
CA ASP A 230 5.93 -5.71 24.60
C ASP A 230 6.91 -4.75 23.89
N ASP A 231 7.96 -5.29 23.27
CA ASP A 231 8.92 -4.48 22.51
C ASP A 231 8.27 -3.84 21.27
N GLY A 232 7.32 -4.55 20.66
CA GLY A 232 6.50 -4.00 19.57
C GLY A 232 5.60 -2.86 20.04
N CYS A 233 5.03 -2.93 21.24
CA CYS A 233 4.28 -1.83 21.84
C CYS A 233 5.16 -0.59 22.11
N LYS A 234 6.41 -0.76 22.55
CA LYS A 234 7.33 0.38 22.77
C LYS A 234 7.60 1.12 21.47
N LEU A 235 7.91 0.35 20.43
CA LEU A 235 8.13 0.87 19.09
C LEU A 235 6.87 1.58 18.58
N PHE A 236 5.71 0.92 18.66
CA PHE A 236 4.42 1.49 18.29
C PHE A 236 4.11 2.80 19.00
N ALA A 237 4.40 2.89 20.31
CA ALA A 237 4.26 4.11 21.09
C ALA A 237 5.22 5.21 20.63
N SER A 238 6.54 4.90 20.59
CA SER A 238 7.61 5.85 20.31
C SER A 238 7.45 6.54 18.95
N ALA A 239 6.86 5.82 18.01
CA ALA A 239 6.67 6.30 16.68
C ALA A 239 5.34 7.07 16.52
N GLY A 240 4.39 6.99 17.47
CA GLY A 240 3.10 7.71 17.41
C GLY A 240 1.91 6.90 16.86
N GLY A 241 1.96 5.57 16.97
CA GLY A 241 1.03 4.66 16.30
C GLY A 241 -0.35 4.67 16.87
N PHE A 242 -0.46 4.92 18.17
CA PHE A 242 -1.75 5.08 18.80
C PHE A 242 -2.56 6.20 18.13
N ARG A 243 -1.96 7.39 17.98
CA ARG A 243 -2.61 8.54 17.32
C ARG A 243 -2.95 8.23 15.86
N ALA A 244 -2.05 7.59 15.13
CA ALA A 244 -2.26 7.25 13.72
C ALA A 244 -3.42 6.25 13.54
N VAL A 245 -3.47 5.19 14.35
CA VAL A 245 -4.54 4.19 14.31
C VAL A 245 -5.87 4.77 14.77
N VAL A 246 -5.88 5.63 15.79
CA VAL A 246 -7.10 6.35 16.21
C VAL A 246 -7.63 7.23 15.07
N GLY A 247 -6.77 8.02 14.41
CA GLY A 247 -7.18 8.84 13.26
C GLY A 247 -7.74 7.99 12.10
N CYS A 248 -7.11 6.84 11.85
CA CYS A 248 -7.59 5.86 10.89
C CYS A 248 -8.96 5.28 11.28
N LEU A 249 -9.15 4.90 12.54
CA LEU A 249 -10.42 4.35 13.03
C LEU A 249 -11.56 5.37 12.91
N VAL A 250 -11.33 6.63 13.30
CA VAL A 250 -12.30 7.73 13.13
C VAL A 250 -12.71 7.84 11.66
N SER A 251 -11.74 7.89 10.76
CA SER A 251 -11.99 8.02 9.31
C SER A 251 -12.73 6.80 8.74
N LEU A 252 -12.46 5.58 9.23
CA LEU A 252 -13.16 4.36 8.84
C LEU A 252 -14.63 4.40 9.29
N ILE A 253 -14.88 4.80 10.54
CA ILE A 253 -16.23 4.89 11.10
C ILE A 253 -17.05 5.94 10.34
N ASP A 254 -16.49 7.13 10.11
CA ASP A 254 -17.17 8.21 9.36
C ASP A 254 -17.52 7.78 7.92
N SER A 255 -16.66 6.97 7.29
CA SER A 255 -16.86 6.46 5.92
C SER A 255 -17.82 5.26 5.85
N SER A 256 -17.96 4.51 6.94
CA SER A 256 -18.70 3.23 7.00
C SER A 256 -20.22 3.35 6.85
N ARG A 257 -20.79 4.57 6.96
CA ARG A 257 -22.23 4.82 6.81
C ARG A 257 -22.78 4.44 5.42
N SER A 258 -21.92 4.14 4.44
CA SER A 258 -22.29 3.80 3.06
C SER A 258 -21.80 2.44 2.54
N ARG A 259 -20.88 1.73 3.23
CA ARG A 259 -20.27 0.48 2.73
C ARG A 259 -20.06 -0.57 3.84
N ILE A 260 -20.57 -1.77 3.59
CA ILE A 260 -20.43 -2.98 4.43
C ILE A 260 -18.97 -3.50 4.48
N GLU A 261 -18.13 -3.08 3.53
CA GLU A 261 -16.78 -3.63 3.28
C GLU A 261 -15.71 -3.26 4.33
N HIS A 262 -15.97 -2.30 5.23
CA HIS A 262 -14.95 -1.80 6.17
C HIS A 262 -14.99 -2.43 7.57
N ASN A 263 -15.97 -3.28 7.88
CA ASN A 263 -16.12 -3.81 9.25
C ASN A 263 -14.88 -4.60 9.71
N SER A 264 -14.29 -5.42 8.84
CA SER A 264 -13.07 -6.18 9.17
C SER A 264 -11.89 -5.25 9.50
N THR A 265 -11.72 -4.16 8.76
CA THR A 265 -10.66 -3.17 9.00
C THR A 265 -10.91 -2.38 10.29
N ILE A 266 -12.17 -2.04 10.59
CA ILE A 266 -12.54 -1.39 11.85
C ILE A 266 -12.20 -2.29 13.04
N PHE A 267 -12.58 -3.58 12.99
CA PHE A 267 -12.21 -4.54 14.03
C PHE A 267 -10.69 -4.65 14.20
N LEU A 268 -9.94 -4.67 13.10
CA LEU A 268 -8.49 -4.75 13.16
C LEU A 268 -7.83 -3.50 13.77
N ALA A 269 -8.38 -2.31 13.51
CA ALA A 269 -7.96 -1.08 14.17
C ALA A 269 -8.28 -1.13 15.68
N CYS A 270 -9.48 -1.60 16.04
CA CYS A 270 -9.88 -1.81 17.42
C CYS A 270 -8.97 -2.81 18.15
N ASP A 271 -8.66 -3.96 17.54
CA ASP A 271 -7.73 -4.96 18.10
C ASP A 271 -6.34 -4.36 18.30
N THR A 272 -5.84 -3.61 17.32
CA THR A 272 -4.54 -2.95 17.41
C THR A 272 -4.49 -1.97 18.59
N ILE A 273 -5.54 -1.16 18.77
CA ILE A 273 -5.70 -0.22 19.88
C ILE A 273 -5.79 -0.96 21.21
N LEU A 274 -6.65 -1.98 21.31
CA LEU A 274 -6.88 -2.73 22.53
C LEU A 274 -5.62 -3.47 22.99
N ASN A 275 -4.93 -4.15 22.07
CA ASN A 275 -3.66 -4.82 22.33
C ASN A 275 -2.62 -3.88 22.94
N PHE A 276 -2.53 -2.65 22.41
CA PHE A 276 -1.64 -1.63 22.90
C PHE A 276 -2.06 -1.08 24.27
N LEU A 277 -3.34 -0.73 24.43
CA LEU A 277 -3.86 -0.19 25.69
C LEU A 277 -3.70 -1.16 26.86
N LEU A 278 -3.92 -2.45 26.64
CA LEU A 278 -3.75 -3.49 27.67
C LEU A 278 -2.29 -3.64 28.14
N LYS A 279 -1.30 -3.19 27.35
CA LYS A 279 0.13 -3.23 27.69
C LYS A 279 0.72 -1.85 28.02
N ARG A 280 -0.09 -0.78 28.04
CA ARG A 280 0.38 0.62 28.14
C ARG A 280 1.29 0.89 29.34
N GLU A 281 1.03 0.25 30.47
CA GLU A 281 1.79 0.45 31.71
C GLU A 281 3.21 -0.11 31.61
N GLN A 282 3.38 -1.20 30.85
CA GLN A 282 4.69 -1.83 30.63
C GLN A 282 5.57 -0.99 29.70
N VAL A 283 4.96 -0.16 28.85
CA VAL A 283 5.64 0.72 27.89
C VAL A 283 5.69 2.19 28.32
N TRP A 284 5.25 2.51 29.55
CA TRP A 284 5.31 3.83 30.17
C TRP A 284 4.69 4.93 29.27
N PHE A 285 3.61 4.58 28.57
CA PHE A 285 2.95 5.48 27.62
C PHE A 285 1.84 6.29 28.30
N SER A 286 1.88 7.61 28.15
CA SER A 286 0.78 8.49 28.56
C SER A 286 -0.19 8.73 27.41
N LEU A 287 -1.48 8.44 27.65
CA LEU A 287 -2.53 8.76 26.69
C LEU A 287 -2.64 10.28 26.48
N ASP A 288 -2.64 10.72 25.22
CA ASP A 288 -2.92 12.11 24.91
C ASP A 288 -4.43 12.37 24.95
N ASN A 289 -4.82 13.47 25.61
CA ASN A 289 -6.23 13.82 25.80
C ASN A 289 -7.00 13.95 24.48
N ILE A 290 -6.35 14.46 23.43
CA ILE A 290 -6.99 14.68 22.12
C ILE A 290 -7.35 13.34 21.46
N SER A 291 -6.40 12.41 21.31
CA SER A 291 -6.68 11.10 20.71
C SER A 291 -7.65 10.29 21.56
N THR A 292 -7.58 10.42 22.88
CA THR A 292 -8.50 9.78 23.82
C THR A 292 -9.94 10.23 23.60
N VAL A 293 -10.17 11.56 23.56
CA VAL A 293 -11.50 12.13 23.32
C VAL A 293 -12.05 11.70 21.96
N LYS A 294 -11.23 11.80 20.90
CA LYS A 294 -11.63 11.39 19.55
C LYS A 294 -11.99 9.91 19.46
N LEU A 295 -11.21 9.05 20.13
CA LEU A 295 -11.46 7.61 20.18
C LEU A 295 -12.78 7.29 20.88
N LEU A 296 -13.01 7.87 22.06
CA LEU A 296 -14.26 7.67 22.82
C LEU A 296 -15.48 8.12 22.01
N GLN A 297 -15.41 9.29 21.36
CA GLN A 297 -16.48 9.81 20.52
C GLN A 297 -16.75 8.90 19.32
N ALA A 298 -15.69 8.44 18.64
CA ALA A 298 -15.83 7.55 17.49
C ALA A 298 -16.47 6.20 17.87
N LEU A 299 -16.08 5.60 19.00
CA LEU A 299 -16.66 4.35 19.48
C LEU A 299 -18.12 4.50 19.92
N ALA A 300 -18.46 5.61 20.57
CA ALA A 300 -19.85 5.94 20.90
C ALA A 300 -20.69 6.10 19.62
N HIS A 301 -20.17 6.80 18.61
CA HIS A 301 -20.85 6.97 17.34
C HIS A 301 -21.01 5.66 16.56
N TRP A 302 -19.96 4.83 16.49
CA TRP A 302 -19.98 3.54 15.79
C TRP A 302 -21.05 2.59 16.35
N THR A 303 -21.40 2.74 17.63
CA THR A 303 -22.34 1.85 18.32
C THR A 303 -23.76 2.39 18.39
N GLU A 304 -24.03 3.63 17.98
CA GLU A 304 -25.30 4.34 18.26
C GLU A 304 -26.54 3.55 17.80
N ASP A 305 -26.51 3.03 16.57
CA ASP A 305 -27.66 2.34 15.94
C ASP A 305 -27.44 0.83 15.68
N THR A 306 -26.25 0.29 15.98
CA THR A 306 -25.95 -1.13 15.72
C THR A 306 -26.63 -2.05 16.73
N GLN A 307 -27.01 -3.27 16.35
CA GLN A 307 -27.41 -4.34 17.29
C GLN A 307 -26.37 -5.47 17.33
N ASP A 308 -25.24 -5.29 16.64
CA ASP A 308 -24.16 -6.28 16.61
C ASP A 308 -23.45 -6.36 17.97
N GLN A 309 -23.58 -7.52 18.61
CA GLN A 309 -23.00 -7.79 19.93
C GLN A 309 -21.47 -7.68 19.92
N PHE A 310 -20.80 -8.09 18.83
CA PHE A 310 -19.34 -8.02 18.74
C PHE A 310 -18.87 -6.56 18.67
N VAL A 311 -19.57 -5.72 17.92
CA VAL A 311 -19.29 -4.27 17.84
C VAL A 311 -19.45 -3.61 19.20
N ILE A 312 -20.56 -3.89 19.89
CA ILE A 312 -20.86 -3.33 21.23
C ILE A 312 -19.80 -3.77 22.24
N MET A 313 -19.44 -5.05 22.26
CA MET A 313 -18.46 -5.60 23.20
C MET A 313 -17.05 -5.05 22.94
N MET A 314 -16.63 -4.97 21.68
CA MET A 314 -15.33 -4.43 21.29
C MET A 314 -15.19 -2.97 21.70
N ALA A 315 -16.16 -2.13 21.33
CA ALA A 315 -16.16 -0.71 21.67
C ALA A 315 -16.21 -0.49 23.19
N SER A 316 -17.05 -1.25 23.91
CA SER A 316 -17.14 -1.17 25.37
C SER A 316 -15.83 -1.58 26.06
N SER A 317 -15.13 -2.59 25.54
CA SER A 317 -13.85 -3.04 26.10
C SER A 317 -12.79 -1.94 26.01
N ILE A 318 -12.66 -1.29 24.85
CA ILE A 318 -11.72 -0.17 24.66
C ILE A 318 -12.10 1.01 25.56
N CYS A 319 -13.39 1.39 25.59
CA CYS A 319 -13.87 2.47 26.45
C CYS A 319 -13.58 2.19 27.93
N SER A 320 -13.80 0.97 28.41
CA SER A 320 -13.57 0.60 29.81
C SER A 320 -12.10 0.75 30.18
N VAL A 321 -11.19 0.23 29.33
CA VAL A 321 -9.75 0.34 29.55
C VAL A 321 -9.28 1.80 29.57
N ILE A 322 -9.88 2.68 28.75
CA ILE A 322 -9.56 4.12 28.74
C ILE A 322 -10.11 4.82 29.98
N LEU A 323 -11.37 4.55 30.33
CA LEU A 323 -12.07 5.17 31.45
C LEU A 323 -11.42 4.84 32.79
N ASP A 324 -10.79 3.67 32.91
CA ASP A 324 -9.96 3.30 34.06
C ASP A 324 -8.71 4.20 34.24
N SER A 325 -8.29 4.90 33.18
CA SER A 325 -7.12 5.81 33.18
C SER A 325 -7.45 7.30 33.11
N THR A 326 -8.73 7.67 33.16
CA THR A 326 -9.16 9.07 33.12
C THR A 326 -10.27 9.31 34.14
N SER A 327 -10.68 10.57 34.32
CA SER A 327 -11.83 10.92 35.16
C SER A 327 -12.88 11.66 34.34
N GLU A 328 -14.13 11.64 34.82
CA GLU A 328 -15.22 12.40 34.21
C GLU A 328 -14.89 13.90 34.16
N GLU A 329 -14.30 14.45 35.22
CA GLU A 329 -13.89 15.86 35.27
C GLU A 329 -12.82 16.16 34.22
N SER A 330 -11.84 15.27 34.05
CA SER A 330 -10.77 15.43 33.05
C SER A 330 -11.32 15.46 31.63
N LEU A 331 -12.27 14.55 31.33
CA LEU A 331 -12.94 14.50 30.03
C LEU A 331 -13.78 15.75 29.77
N LEU A 332 -14.60 16.18 30.73
CA LEU A 332 -15.47 17.36 30.59
C LEU A 332 -14.68 18.68 30.54
N CYS A 333 -13.42 18.70 30.98
CA CYS A 333 -12.54 19.84 30.80
C CYS A 333 -12.06 20.00 29.34
N HIS A 334 -12.18 18.98 28.49
CA HIS A 334 -11.78 19.05 27.09
C HIS A 334 -12.86 19.77 26.25
N PRO A 335 -12.50 20.80 25.45
CA PRO A 335 -13.50 21.63 24.76
C PRO A 335 -14.35 20.88 23.72
N GLU A 336 -13.82 19.79 23.17
CA GLU A 336 -14.52 18.98 22.18
C GLU A 336 -15.38 17.87 22.81
N PHE A 337 -15.30 17.63 24.12
CA PHE A 337 -16.05 16.57 24.81
C PHE A 337 -17.17 17.15 25.66
N ASN A 338 -18.39 16.63 25.52
CA ASN A 338 -19.57 17.19 26.19
C ASN A 338 -20.46 16.12 26.84
N THR A 339 -21.47 16.56 27.59
CA THR A 339 -22.38 15.67 28.33
C THR A 339 -23.12 14.67 27.43
N LYS A 340 -23.37 14.98 26.16
CA LYS A 340 -24.01 14.04 25.23
C LYS A 340 -23.07 12.86 24.93
N ASP A 341 -21.78 13.12 24.79
CA ASP A 341 -20.77 12.09 24.57
C ASP A 341 -20.71 11.14 25.78
N LEU A 342 -20.72 11.72 26.99
CA LEU A 342 -20.77 10.94 28.24
C LEU A 342 -22.04 10.07 28.32
N ILE A 343 -23.20 10.62 27.96
CA ILE A 343 -24.46 9.87 27.91
C ILE A 343 -24.39 8.73 26.88
N ALA A 344 -23.79 8.97 25.72
CA ALA A 344 -23.62 7.96 24.68
C ALA A 344 -22.71 6.81 25.16
N LEU A 345 -21.59 7.13 25.81
CA LEU A 345 -20.69 6.15 26.43
C LEU A 345 -21.39 5.34 27.53
N ALA A 346 -22.14 6.01 28.42
CA ALA A 346 -22.90 5.32 29.47
C ALA A 346 -23.94 4.35 28.89
N LYS A 347 -24.62 4.74 27.80
CA LYS A 347 -25.54 3.85 27.07
C LYS A 347 -24.81 2.66 26.45
N LEU A 348 -23.64 2.86 25.85
CA LEU A 348 -22.80 1.79 25.30
C LEU A 348 -22.43 0.77 26.39
N VAL A 349 -21.90 1.25 27.52
CA VAL A 349 -21.54 0.37 28.65
C VAL A 349 -22.76 -0.41 29.15
N LYS A 350 -23.90 0.26 29.35
CA LYS A 350 -25.16 -0.41 29.74
C LYS A 350 -25.55 -1.53 28.76
N ARG A 351 -25.52 -1.25 27.46
CA ARG A 351 -25.88 -2.23 26.41
C ARG A 351 -24.92 -3.41 26.38
N SER A 352 -23.63 -3.19 26.65
CA SER A 352 -22.65 -4.27 26.76
C SER A 352 -22.92 -5.20 27.95
N LEU A 353 -23.31 -4.64 29.11
CA LEU A 353 -23.68 -5.42 30.30
C LEU A 353 -24.95 -6.25 30.08
N GLU A 354 -25.98 -5.66 29.47
CA GLU A 354 -27.22 -6.36 29.11
C GLU A 354 -26.95 -7.55 28.17
N THR A 355 -26.01 -7.38 27.24
CA THR A 355 -25.57 -8.44 26.31
C THR A 355 -24.81 -9.55 27.04
N CYS A 356 -23.88 -9.19 27.94
CA CYS A 356 -23.11 -10.15 28.72
C CYS A 356 -24.01 -11.03 29.60
N CYS A 357 -25.04 -10.44 30.22
CA CYS A 357 -26.02 -11.17 31.03
C CYS A 357 -26.86 -12.19 30.24
N GLN A 358 -27.01 -12.02 28.93
CA GLN A 358 -27.77 -12.93 28.07
C GLN A 358 -26.91 -14.10 27.52
N VAL A 359 -25.59 -13.93 27.45
CA VAL A 359 -24.65 -14.90 26.86
C VAL A 359 -24.09 -15.89 27.89
N ILE A 360 -24.29 -15.68 29.19
CA ILE A 360 -23.76 -16.56 30.25
C ILE A 360 -24.82 -17.60 30.71
N PRO A 361 -24.80 -18.85 30.23
CA PRO A 361 -25.20 -19.99 31.05
C PRO A 361 -24.13 -20.19 32.13
N ARG A 362 -24.56 -20.53 33.35
CA ARG A 362 -23.69 -20.72 34.53
C ARG A 362 -22.50 -21.66 34.21
N GLY A 363 -21.34 -21.09 33.90
CA GLY A 363 -20.08 -21.83 33.76
C GLY A 363 -19.37 -21.64 32.41
N ALA A 364 -18.72 -20.49 32.20
CA ALA A 364 -17.60 -20.35 31.26
C ALA A 364 -16.75 -19.14 31.68
N SER A 365 -15.69 -19.43 32.46
CA SER A 365 -14.61 -18.53 32.85
C SER A 365 -13.72 -18.22 31.64
N TYR A 366 -13.50 -16.94 31.33
CA TYR A 366 -12.29 -16.35 30.70
C TYR A 366 -12.64 -14.96 30.13
N LEU A 367 -13.76 -14.81 29.42
CA LEU A 367 -14.26 -13.49 28.96
C LEU A 367 -14.90 -12.68 30.11
N SER A 368 -15.45 -13.38 31.10
CA SER A 368 -15.98 -12.76 32.32
C SER A 368 -14.90 -12.09 33.16
N GLU A 369 -13.67 -12.63 33.19
CA GLU A 369 -12.58 -12.10 34.02
C GLU A 369 -12.03 -10.79 33.44
N ILE A 370 -11.91 -10.67 32.11
CA ILE A 370 -11.46 -9.44 31.45
C ILE A 370 -12.51 -8.32 31.64
N PHE A 371 -13.80 -8.65 31.55
CA PHE A 371 -14.88 -7.66 31.75
C PHE A 371 -15.07 -7.29 33.24
N PHE A 372 -14.93 -8.23 34.18
CA PHE A 372 -15.07 -7.94 35.61
C PHE A 372 -13.86 -7.22 36.21
N ALA A 373 -12.64 -7.46 35.71
CA ALA A 373 -11.44 -6.79 36.21
C ALA A 373 -11.37 -5.29 35.85
N SER A 374 -12.23 -4.82 34.95
CA SER A 374 -12.24 -3.42 34.45
C SER A 374 -13.42 -2.59 34.97
N VAL A 375 -14.34 -3.18 35.74
CA VAL A 375 -15.59 -2.55 36.19
C VAL A 375 -15.72 -2.54 37.74
N LEU A 376 -14.72 -3.06 38.44
CA LEU A 376 -14.52 -2.98 39.89
C LEU A 376 -13.09 -2.53 40.16
#